data_AF-A0AAJ0FY13-F1
#
_entry.id   AF-A0AAJ0FY13-F1
#
_cell.length_a   1.000
_cell.length_b   1.000
_cell.length_c   1.000
_cell.angle_alpha   90.00
_cell.angle_beta   90.00
_cell.angle_gamma   90.00
#
_symmetry.space_group_name_H-M   'P 1'
#
loop_
_entity.id
_entity.type
_entity.pdbx_description
1 polymer ?
#
loop_
_entity_poly.entity_id
_entity_poly.type
_entity_poly.pdbx_seq_one_letter_code
_entity_poly.pdbx_strand_id
1 'polypeptide(L)'
;MLIAGRGVQGGHKSTVQGLATIDWIGSVLLIASTTAILWAIAYGGATKPWSDGGVIAGLVTGHVGLIIFVIWQGMPQCKNPIAPLRLFANRTSAIGFFLAFCNCIVIYWPLFMLPLYFQSVRGVSAKQSGIQLLPFILFFPLGSMLGGGLMAKTSRYKPFHILGFGLCTLSFGLCSILDQRSHKALWVVFQIFGALGIGIPIASYEFASAAFSNQFTSTTKDQVFAVYTAGLQRTWQIAVVFAGVPLLLSLFEKEIPLRQELETDFGMEDKNKKEDDTNQAEKA
;
A
#
# COMPACT_ATOMS: atom_id res chain seq x y z
N MET A 1 -28.32 -21.90 16.97
CA MET A 1 -28.17 -21.04 18.16
C MET A 1 -28.18 -19.59 17.69
N LEU A 2 -29.32 -18.95 17.88
CA LEU A 2 -29.70 -17.62 17.38
C LEU A 2 -28.94 -16.51 18.11
N ILE A 3 -28.27 -15.61 17.39
CA ILE A 3 -28.02 -14.26 17.88
C ILE A 3 -28.92 -13.31 17.08
N ALA A 4 -30.20 -13.31 17.48
CA ALA A 4 -31.13 -12.25 17.18
C ALA A 4 -30.93 -11.15 18.23
N GLY A 5 -29.99 -10.24 17.98
CA GLY A 5 -29.85 -9.00 18.74
C GLY A 5 -30.82 -7.95 18.21
N ARG A 6 -32.00 -7.85 18.83
CA ARG A 6 -32.92 -6.71 18.67
C ARG A 6 -32.20 -5.43 19.14
N GLY A 7 -32.21 -4.40 18.32
CA GLY A 7 -31.75 -3.07 18.73
C GLY A 7 -31.51 -2.04 17.63
N VAL A 8 -32.26 -2.03 16.53
CA VAL A 8 -32.25 -0.89 15.58
C VAL A 8 -33.69 -0.47 15.29
N GLN A 9 -34.29 0.29 16.22
CA GLN A 9 -35.52 1.06 15.97
C GLN A 9 -35.16 2.45 15.42
N GLY A 10 -34.42 2.49 14.32
CA GLY A 10 -34.35 3.64 13.43
C GLY A 10 -34.90 3.17 12.10
N GLY A 11 -35.94 3.82 11.57
CA GLY A 11 -36.61 3.41 10.33
C GLY A 11 -35.60 3.02 9.26
N HIS A 12 -35.73 1.81 8.71
CA HIS A 12 -34.83 1.29 7.69
C HIS A 12 -34.84 2.29 6.52
N LYS A 13 -33.79 3.09 6.37
CA LYS A 13 -33.66 3.95 5.19
C LYS A 13 -33.72 3.00 3.99
N SER A 14 -34.64 3.26 3.07
CA SER A 14 -34.70 2.52 1.81
C SER A 14 -33.31 2.54 1.17
N THR A 15 -32.90 1.46 0.50
CA THR A 15 -31.61 1.40 -0.21
C THR A 15 -31.40 2.63 -1.10
N VAL A 16 -32.49 3.14 -1.70
CA VAL A 16 -32.49 4.38 -2.50
C VAL A 16 -32.12 5.61 -1.67
N GLN A 17 -32.66 5.74 -0.45
CA GLN A 17 -32.32 6.83 0.47
C GLN A 17 -30.87 6.73 0.95
N GLY A 18 -30.33 5.52 1.14
CA GLY A 18 -28.92 5.31 1.45
C GLY A 18 -28.02 5.78 0.30
N LEU A 19 -28.32 5.35 -0.93
CA LEU A 19 -27.57 5.77 -2.12
C LEU A 19 -27.63 7.29 -2.35
N ALA A 20 -28.74 7.94 -2.04
CA ALA A 20 -28.89 9.39 -2.13
C ALA A 20 -28.03 10.17 -1.13
N THR A 21 -27.53 9.53 -0.06
CA THR A 21 -26.63 10.18 0.91
C THR A 21 -25.17 10.14 0.51
N ILE A 22 -24.79 9.33 -0.48
CA ILE A 22 -23.41 9.20 -0.94
C ILE A 22 -23.03 10.44 -1.77
N ASP A 23 -21.83 10.96 -1.52
CA ASP A 23 -21.21 11.97 -2.38
C ASP A 23 -20.65 11.32 -3.66
N TRP A 24 -21.55 11.10 -4.62
CA TRP A 24 -21.22 10.50 -5.92
C TRP A 24 -20.30 11.36 -6.75
N ILE A 25 -20.50 12.69 -6.73
CA ILE A 25 -19.68 13.62 -7.51
C ILE A 25 -18.24 13.58 -7.00
N GLY A 26 -18.04 13.70 -5.68
CA GLY A 26 -16.72 13.60 -5.07
C GLY A 26 -16.08 12.24 -5.30
N SER A 27 -16.85 11.16 -5.20
CA SER A 27 -16.36 9.80 -5.44
C SER A 27 -15.88 9.61 -6.89
N VAL A 28 -16.66 10.04 -7.88
CA VAL A 28 -16.30 9.95 -9.30
C VAL A 28 -15.07 10.80 -9.60
N LEU A 29 -15.03 12.04 -9.10
CA LEU A 29 -13.87 12.92 -9.27
C LEU A 29 -12.61 12.29 -8.68
N LEU A 30 -12.66 11.77 -7.45
CA LEU A 30 -11.53 11.15 -6.79
C LEU A 30 -11.05 9.91 -7.54
N ILE A 31 -11.96 9.00 -7.89
CA ILE A 31 -11.64 7.76 -8.61
C ILE A 31 -11.04 8.09 -9.99
N ALA A 32 -11.73 8.88 -10.81
CA ALA A 32 -11.26 9.21 -12.15
C ALA A 32 -9.90 9.92 -12.12
N SER A 33 -9.71 10.85 -11.19
CA SER A 33 -8.45 11.60 -11.06
C SER A 33 -7.28 10.70 -10.64
N THR A 34 -7.48 9.88 -9.62
CA THR A 34 -6.45 8.95 -9.15
C THR A 34 -6.14 7.88 -10.19
N THR A 35 -7.14 7.34 -10.89
CA THR A 35 -6.95 6.39 -11.99
C THR A 35 -6.16 7.02 -13.15
N ALA A 36 -6.45 8.27 -13.53
CA ALA A 36 -5.70 8.96 -14.59
C ALA A 36 -4.22 9.16 -14.24
N ILE A 37 -3.93 9.57 -12.99
CA ILE A 37 -2.55 9.72 -12.50
C ILE A 37 -1.84 8.37 -12.48
N LEU A 38 -2.47 7.33 -11.91
CA LEU A 38 -1.89 5.99 -11.81
C LEU A 38 -1.64 5.39 -13.19
N TRP A 39 -2.55 5.58 -14.15
CA TRP A 39 -2.35 5.14 -15.52
C TRP A 39 -1.14 5.84 -16.14
N ALA A 40 -1.04 7.18 -16.03
CA ALA A 40 0.07 7.92 -16.62
C ALA A 40 1.43 7.51 -16.02
N ILE A 41 1.51 7.30 -14.70
CA ILE A 41 2.73 6.85 -14.02
C ILE A 41 3.06 5.38 -14.37
N ALA A 42 2.06 4.51 -14.52
CA ALA A 42 2.28 3.09 -14.82
C ALA A 42 2.84 2.87 -16.24
N TYR A 43 2.39 3.66 -17.21
CA TYR A 43 2.82 3.50 -18.61
C TYR A 43 3.96 4.46 -19.02
N GLY A 44 4.04 5.63 -18.38
CA GLY A 44 5.10 6.62 -18.61
C GLY A 44 6.48 6.08 -18.22
N GLY A 45 7.45 6.20 -19.13
CA GLY A 45 8.80 5.65 -18.98
C GLY A 45 8.92 4.14 -19.15
N ALA A 46 7.82 3.38 -19.01
CA ALA A 46 7.81 1.93 -19.15
C ALA A 46 7.57 1.48 -20.61
N THR A 47 6.41 1.83 -21.17
CA THR A 47 6.02 1.47 -22.55
C THR A 47 5.77 2.71 -23.42
N LYS A 48 5.55 3.87 -22.80
CA LYS A 48 5.38 5.16 -23.46
C LYS A 48 6.42 6.16 -22.97
N PRO A 49 6.97 7.01 -23.85
CA PRO A 49 7.81 8.13 -23.42
C PRO A 49 7.05 9.06 -22.49
N TRP A 50 7.74 9.72 -21.56
CA TRP A 50 7.13 10.75 -20.69
C TRP A 50 6.59 11.96 -21.47
N SER A 51 7.10 12.19 -22.68
CA SER A 51 6.63 13.21 -23.61
C SER A 51 5.36 12.81 -24.38
N ASP A 52 4.85 11.59 -24.23
CA ASP A 52 3.60 11.15 -24.86
C ASP A 52 2.43 12.02 -24.40
N GLY A 53 1.64 12.51 -25.37
CA GLY A 53 0.51 13.39 -25.09
C GLY A 53 -0.53 12.76 -24.15
N GLY A 54 -0.73 11.44 -24.22
CA GLY A 54 -1.63 10.72 -23.33
C GLY A 54 -1.13 10.65 -21.89
N VAL A 55 0.18 10.43 -21.69
CA VAL A 55 0.82 10.45 -20.37
C VAL A 55 0.71 11.84 -19.73
N ILE A 56 1.07 12.89 -20.48
CA ILE A 56 0.95 14.27 -19.99
C ILE A 56 -0.50 14.62 -19.69
N ALA A 57 -1.43 14.28 -20.59
CA ALA A 57 -2.86 14.50 -20.38
C ALA A 57 -3.34 13.82 -19.09
N GLY A 58 -3.02 12.54 -18.87
CA GLY A 58 -3.40 11.82 -17.67
C GLY A 58 -2.87 12.45 -16.37
N LEU A 59 -1.60 12.91 -16.37
CA LEU A 59 -1.03 13.64 -15.23
C LEU A 59 -1.75 14.96 -14.99
N VAL A 60 -1.95 15.76 -16.03
CA VAL A 60 -2.57 17.09 -15.92
C VAL A 60 -4.04 16.98 -15.52
N THR A 61 -4.84 16.20 -16.25
CA THR A 61 -6.28 16.04 -15.96
C THR A 61 -6.50 15.40 -14.60
N GLY A 62 -5.62 14.47 -14.20
CA GLY A 62 -5.68 13.87 -12.88
C GLY A 62 -5.41 14.86 -11.75
N HIS A 63 -4.36 15.67 -11.84
CA HIS A 63 -4.08 16.69 -10.81
C HIS A 63 -5.14 17.80 -10.78
N VAL A 64 -5.58 18.27 -11.94
CA VAL A 64 -6.69 19.23 -12.04
C VAL A 64 -7.96 18.65 -11.44
N GLY A 65 -8.27 17.38 -11.73
CA GLY A 65 -9.41 16.69 -11.15
C GLY A 65 -9.34 16.54 -9.63
N LEU A 66 -8.15 16.31 -9.05
CA LEU A 66 -7.95 16.33 -7.59
C LEU A 66 -8.17 17.72 -6.99
N ILE A 67 -7.75 18.79 -7.68
CA ILE A 67 -8.03 20.17 -7.24
C ILE A 67 -9.54 20.44 -7.25
N ILE A 68 -10.22 20.07 -8.33
CA ILE A 68 -11.68 20.19 -8.45
C ILE A 68 -12.38 19.38 -7.35
N PHE A 69 -11.89 18.17 -7.06
CA PHE A 69 -12.38 17.35 -5.95
C PHE A 69 -12.26 18.09 -4.61
N VAL A 70 -11.10 18.66 -4.28
CA VAL A 70 -10.91 19.40 -3.02
C VAL A 70 -11.85 20.60 -2.94
N ILE A 71 -12.01 21.35 -4.03
CA ILE A 71 -12.97 22.48 -4.09
C ILE A 71 -14.39 21.97 -3.83
N TRP A 72 -14.81 20.89 -4.51
CA TRP A 72 -16.12 20.27 -4.32
C TRP A 72 -16.38 19.84 -2.87
N GLN A 73 -15.38 19.25 -2.19
CA GLN A 73 -15.51 18.85 -0.78
C GLN A 73 -15.73 20.06 0.17
N GLY A 74 -15.31 21.26 -0.23
CA GLY A 74 -15.51 22.50 0.54
C GLY A 74 -16.81 23.23 0.21
N MET A 75 -17.52 22.85 -0.85
CA MET A 75 -18.71 23.55 -1.32
C MET A 75 -19.95 23.21 -0.46
N PRO A 76 -20.83 24.19 -0.16
CA PRO A 76 -22.09 23.96 0.58
C PRO A 76 -23.02 22.91 -0.05
N GLN A 77 -22.90 22.69 -1.36
CA GLN A 77 -23.64 21.71 -2.14
C GLN A 77 -23.28 20.27 -1.76
N CYS A 78 -22.06 20.03 -1.28
CA CYS A 78 -21.61 18.72 -0.83
C CYS A 78 -22.07 18.49 0.62
N LYS A 79 -23.26 17.87 0.77
CA LYS A 79 -23.88 17.66 2.09
C LYS A 79 -23.16 16.60 2.93
N ASN A 80 -22.62 15.56 2.29
CA ASN A 80 -21.97 14.43 2.95
C ASN A 80 -20.57 14.20 2.35
N PRO A 81 -19.61 15.12 2.57
CA PRO A 81 -18.28 15.04 1.99
C PRO A 81 -17.55 13.78 2.45
N ILE A 82 -16.95 13.05 1.50
CA ILE A 82 -16.11 11.88 1.80
C ILE A 82 -14.77 12.26 2.45
N ALA A 83 -14.29 13.49 2.20
CA ALA A 83 -13.07 14.03 2.81
C ALA A 83 -13.37 15.41 3.43
N PRO A 84 -13.98 15.46 4.63
CA PRO A 84 -14.33 16.72 5.26
C PRO A 84 -13.10 17.60 5.52
N LEU A 85 -12.98 18.73 4.82
CA LEU A 85 -11.79 19.59 4.86
C LEU A 85 -11.44 20.11 6.26
N ARG A 86 -12.44 20.19 7.16
CA ARG A 86 -12.23 20.52 8.59
C ARG A 86 -11.27 19.57 9.30
N LEU A 87 -11.14 18.32 8.85
CA LEU A 87 -10.18 17.37 9.42
C LEU A 87 -8.73 17.73 9.07
N PHE A 88 -8.52 18.48 7.99
CA PHE A 88 -7.22 18.98 7.56
C PHE A 88 -6.91 20.38 8.11
N ALA A 89 -7.87 21.04 8.77
CA ALA A 89 -7.67 22.38 9.34
C ALA A 89 -6.67 22.36 10.51
N ASN A 90 -6.56 21.24 11.24
CA ASN A 90 -5.57 21.09 12.30
C ASN A 90 -4.25 20.55 11.72
N ARG A 91 -3.16 21.30 11.92
CA ARG A 91 -1.80 20.92 11.51
C ARG A 91 -1.43 19.49 11.94
N THR A 92 -1.78 19.09 13.16
CA THR A 92 -1.47 17.75 13.68
C THR A 92 -2.19 16.66 12.90
N SER A 93 -3.47 16.86 12.59
CA SER A 93 -4.27 15.92 11.80
C SER A 93 -3.80 15.86 10.35
N ALA A 94 -3.52 17.01 9.73
CA ALA A 94 -2.98 17.08 8.38
C ALA A 94 -1.63 16.35 8.26
N ILE A 95 -0.71 16.57 9.21
CA ILE A 95 0.54 15.82 9.30
C ILE A 95 0.26 14.33 9.52
N GLY A 96 -0.68 13.96 10.39
CA GLY A 96 -1.06 12.56 10.63
C GLY A 96 -1.52 11.84 9.37
N PHE A 97 -2.41 12.45 8.58
CA PHE A 97 -2.86 11.90 7.29
C PHE A 97 -1.72 11.81 6.28
N PHE A 98 -0.85 12.81 6.21
CA PHE A 98 0.31 12.77 5.32
C PHE A 98 1.31 11.68 5.72
N LEU A 99 1.53 11.47 7.02
CA LEU A 99 2.34 10.36 7.52
C LEU A 99 1.71 9.01 7.20
N ALA A 100 0.38 8.88 7.29
CA ALA A 100 -0.33 7.66 6.88
C ALA A 100 -0.14 7.37 5.39
N PHE A 101 -0.27 8.40 4.54
CA PHE A 101 0.02 8.32 3.11
C PHE A 101 1.46 7.85 2.83
N CYS A 102 2.45 8.47 3.49
CA CYS A 102 3.84 8.05 3.37
C CYS A 102 4.06 6.62 3.86
N ASN A 103 3.41 6.21 4.95
CA ASN A 103 3.50 4.85 5.49
C ASN A 103 2.98 3.81 4.47
N CYS A 104 1.91 4.12 3.74
CA CYS A 104 1.41 3.31 2.63
C CYS A 104 2.39 3.21 1.45
N ILE A 105 3.22 4.22 1.19
CA ILE A 105 4.25 4.10 0.14
C ILE A 105 5.37 3.15 0.63
N VAL A 106 5.85 3.38 1.85
CA VAL A 106 7.01 2.65 2.38
C VAL A 106 6.72 1.19 2.74
N ILE A 107 5.46 0.82 2.99
CA ILE A 107 5.08 -0.59 3.24
C ILE A 107 5.24 -1.45 1.97
N TYR A 108 4.88 -0.93 0.80
CA TYR A 108 4.95 -1.68 -0.45
C TYR A 108 6.35 -1.66 -1.07
N TRP A 109 7.12 -0.60 -0.85
CA TRP A 109 8.47 -0.45 -1.42
C TRP A 109 9.37 -1.69 -1.25
N PRO A 110 9.63 -2.20 -0.03
CA PRO A 110 10.46 -3.40 0.16
C PRO A 110 9.81 -4.68 -0.39
N LEU A 111 8.48 -4.76 -0.42
CA LEU A 111 7.77 -5.94 -0.95
C LEU A 111 7.94 -6.11 -2.47
N PHE A 112 8.21 -5.03 -3.20
CA PHE A 112 8.50 -5.09 -4.64
C PHE A 112 10.01 -5.03 -4.93
N MET A 113 10.75 -4.14 -4.27
CA MET A 113 12.14 -3.88 -4.61
C MET A 113 13.11 -4.95 -4.08
N LEU A 114 12.86 -5.54 -2.90
CA LEU A 114 13.76 -6.59 -2.38
C LEU A 114 13.68 -7.88 -3.20
N PRO A 115 12.50 -8.39 -3.59
CA PRO A 115 12.43 -9.54 -4.49
C PRO A 115 13.07 -9.27 -5.85
N LEU A 116 12.97 -8.03 -6.36
CA LEU A 116 13.65 -7.65 -7.60
C LEU A 116 15.18 -7.66 -7.42
N TYR A 117 15.69 -7.13 -6.31
CA TYR A 117 17.12 -7.21 -5.97
C TYR A 117 17.60 -8.67 -5.86
N PHE A 118 16.86 -9.52 -5.15
CA PHE A 118 17.24 -10.93 -5.00
C PHE A 118 17.20 -11.70 -6.34
N GLN A 119 16.20 -11.47 -7.18
CA GLN A 119 16.08 -12.20 -8.44
C GLN A 119 17.01 -11.63 -9.52
N SER A 120 17.00 -10.31 -9.74
CA SER A 120 17.72 -9.69 -10.85
C SER A 120 19.19 -9.41 -10.56
N VAL A 121 19.54 -9.02 -9.32
CA VAL A 121 20.95 -8.70 -8.97
C VAL A 121 21.67 -9.92 -8.41
N ARG A 122 20.98 -10.71 -7.56
CA ARG A 122 21.58 -11.90 -6.92
C ARG A 122 21.37 -13.19 -7.70
N GLY A 123 20.53 -13.18 -8.75
CA GLY A 123 20.28 -14.34 -9.59
C GLY A 123 19.63 -15.51 -8.86
N VAL A 124 18.96 -15.28 -7.71
CA VAL A 124 18.33 -16.37 -6.97
C VAL A 124 16.93 -16.67 -7.50
N SER A 125 16.49 -17.92 -7.38
CA SER A 125 15.15 -18.32 -7.83
C SER A 125 14.03 -17.61 -7.05
N ALA A 126 12.83 -17.53 -7.63
CA ALA A 126 11.67 -16.95 -6.96
C ALA A 126 11.39 -17.56 -5.57
N LYS A 127 11.56 -18.89 -5.44
CA LYS A 127 11.47 -19.60 -4.15
C LYS A 127 12.48 -19.06 -3.14
N GLN A 128 13.74 -18.95 -3.54
CA GLN A 128 14.80 -18.44 -2.66
C GLN A 128 14.58 -16.97 -2.32
N SER A 129 14.14 -16.14 -3.27
CA SER A 129 13.76 -14.74 -3.04
C SER A 129 12.67 -14.63 -1.97
N GLY A 130 11.62 -15.47 -2.05
CA GLY A 130 10.57 -15.51 -1.03
C GLY A 130 11.10 -15.86 0.36
N ILE A 131 12.01 -16.83 0.47
CA ILE A 131 12.67 -17.18 1.73
C ILE A 131 13.51 -16.00 2.26
N GLN A 132 14.21 -15.28 1.38
CA GLN A 132 15.04 -14.13 1.76
C GLN A 132 14.23 -12.89 2.21
N LEU A 133 12.93 -12.85 1.91
CA LEU A 133 12.00 -11.81 2.36
C LEU A 133 11.38 -12.09 3.74
N LEU A 134 11.57 -13.29 4.30
CA LEU A 134 11.02 -13.67 5.60
C LEU A 134 11.39 -12.71 6.76
N PRO A 135 12.62 -12.15 6.84
CA PRO A 135 12.94 -11.19 7.89
C PRO A 135 11.97 -10.00 7.90
N PHE A 136 11.64 -9.46 6.73
CA PHE A 136 10.67 -8.36 6.64
C PHE A 136 9.28 -8.80 7.12
N ILE A 137 8.79 -9.94 6.60
CA ILE A 137 7.44 -10.46 6.90
C ILE A 137 7.27 -10.77 8.39
N LEU A 138 8.30 -11.31 9.04
CA LEU A 138 8.25 -11.70 10.46
C LEU A 138 8.36 -10.50 11.40
N PHE A 139 9.21 -9.52 11.08
CA PHE A 139 9.45 -8.39 11.99
C PHE A 139 8.46 -7.24 11.82
N PHE A 140 7.77 -7.16 10.68
CA PHE A 140 6.79 -6.09 10.44
C PHE A 140 5.63 -6.11 11.46
N PRO A 141 4.96 -7.26 11.72
CA PRO A 141 3.93 -7.34 12.75
C PRO A 141 4.49 -7.07 14.15
N LEU A 142 5.71 -7.53 14.44
CA LEU A 142 6.37 -7.26 15.73
C LEU A 142 6.57 -5.76 15.95
N GLY A 143 6.95 -5.01 14.91
CA GLY A 143 7.03 -3.55 14.96
C GLY A 143 5.70 -2.91 15.35
N SER A 144 4.60 -3.35 14.73
CA SER A 144 3.26 -2.87 15.08
C SER A 144 2.84 -3.23 16.50
N MET A 145 3.11 -4.46 16.95
CA MET A 145 2.83 -4.90 18.32
C MET A 145 3.62 -4.08 19.36
N LEU A 146 4.91 -3.84 19.11
CA LEU A 146 5.77 -3.04 19.98
C LEU A 146 5.31 -1.59 20.02
N GLY A 147 5.04 -0.99 18.85
CA GLY A 147 4.48 0.35 18.74
C GLY A 147 3.18 0.48 19.53
N GLY A 148 2.25 -0.46 19.32
CA GLY A 148 0.96 -0.50 19.97
C GLY A 148 1.05 -0.57 21.50
N GLY A 149 1.82 -1.54 22.02
CA GLY A 149 1.99 -1.71 23.46
C GLY A 149 2.70 -0.54 24.12
N LEU A 150 3.73 0.03 23.50
CA LEU A 150 4.45 1.18 24.04
C LEU A 150 3.62 2.45 24.00
N MET A 151 2.85 2.69 22.95
CA MET A 151 1.92 3.82 22.88
C MET A 151 0.80 3.70 23.90
N ALA A 152 0.22 2.50 24.10
CA ALA A 152 -0.77 2.27 25.14
C ALA A 152 -0.24 2.62 26.54
N LYS A 153 1.02 2.24 26.83
CA LYS A 153 1.65 2.51 28.13
C LYS A 153 2.05 3.98 28.30
N THR A 154 2.54 4.63 27.25
CA THR A 154 3.13 5.98 27.35
C THR A 154 2.17 7.11 26.97
N SER A 155 1.05 6.80 26.31
CA SER A 155 0.08 7.77 25.77
C SER A 155 0.69 8.82 24.84
N ARG A 156 1.79 8.50 24.16
CA ARG A 156 2.51 9.39 23.24
C ARG A 156 2.66 8.69 21.89
N TYR A 157 2.36 9.36 20.78
CA TYR A 157 2.54 8.80 19.42
C TYR A 157 3.76 9.41 18.69
N LYS A 158 4.03 10.70 18.90
CA LYS A 158 5.08 11.45 18.17
C LYS A 158 6.47 10.81 18.24
N PRO A 159 6.99 10.38 19.42
CA PRO A 159 8.30 9.74 19.49
C PRO A 159 8.38 8.44 18.66
N PHE A 160 7.28 7.68 18.60
CA PHE A 160 7.21 6.43 17.84
C PHE A 160 7.10 6.67 16.33
N HIS A 161 6.45 7.75 15.89
CA HIS A 161 6.53 8.19 14.51
C HIS A 161 7.97 8.54 14.12
N ILE A 162 8.67 9.33 14.94
CA ILE A 162 10.06 9.73 14.68
C ILE A 162 10.96 8.49 14.62
N LEU A 163 10.83 7.58 15.59
CA LEU A 163 11.58 6.33 15.62
C LEU A 163 11.28 5.47 14.39
N GLY A 164 10.00 5.27 14.07
CA GLY A 164 9.57 4.41 12.96
C GLY A 164 10.07 4.93 11.61
N PHE A 165 9.78 6.20 11.28
CA PHE A 165 10.25 6.80 10.04
C PHE A 165 11.77 6.99 10.00
N GLY A 166 12.42 7.19 11.15
CA GLY A 166 13.88 7.19 11.26
C GLY A 166 14.49 5.84 10.90
N LEU A 167 13.94 4.75 11.44
CA LEU A 167 14.34 3.38 11.08
C LEU A 167 14.05 3.04 9.62
N CYS A 168 12.92 3.50 9.06
CA CYS A 168 12.63 3.35 7.62
C CYS A 168 13.69 4.06 6.77
N THR A 169 13.98 5.32 7.10
CA THR A 169 14.96 6.14 6.37
C THR A 169 16.34 5.50 6.42
N LEU A 170 16.75 5.03 7.60
CA LEU A 170 17.99 4.29 7.79
C LEU A 170 18.00 3.00 6.95
N SER A 171 16.95 2.18 7.04
CA SER A 171 16.82 0.93 6.29
C SER A 171 16.96 1.15 4.78
N PHE A 172 16.22 2.09 4.21
CA PHE A 172 16.25 2.33 2.77
C PHE A 172 17.55 2.99 2.30
N GLY A 173 18.12 3.89 3.11
CA GLY A 173 19.45 4.44 2.85
C GLY A 173 20.55 3.38 2.92
N LEU A 174 20.42 2.37 3.80
CA LEU A 174 21.33 1.23 3.83
C LEU A 174 21.07 0.25 2.68
N CYS A 175 19.82 0.09 2.24
CA CYS A 175 19.52 -0.73 1.06
C CYS A 175 20.10 -0.13 -0.23
N SER A 176 20.32 1.19 -0.31
CA SER A 176 20.89 1.82 -1.51
C SER A 176 22.38 1.52 -1.73
N ILE A 177 23.07 0.92 -0.76
CA ILE A 177 24.46 0.47 -0.89
C ILE A 177 24.57 -1.04 -1.16
N LEU A 178 23.45 -1.76 -1.27
CA LEU A 178 23.46 -3.20 -1.56
C LEU A 178 23.90 -3.47 -2.99
N ASP A 179 24.79 -4.44 -3.14
CA ASP A 179 25.33 -4.92 -4.41
C ASP A 179 25.30 -6.45 -4.50
N GLN A 180 25.74 -6.99 -5.63
CA GLN A 180 25.76 -8.44 -5.87
C GLN A 180 26.61 -9.22 -4.85
N ARG A 181 27.63 -8.59 -4.26
CA ARG A 181 28.61 -9.20 -3.33
C ARG A 181 28.24 -9.03 -1.86
N SER A 182 27.18 -8.26 -1.57
CA SER A 182 26.77 -7.92 -0.23
C SER A 182 26.47 -9.16 0.60
N HIS A 183 27.04 -9.21 1.81
CA HIS A 183 26.86 -10.34 2.71
C HIS A 183 25.40 -10.48 3.14
N LYS A 184 24.93 -11.72 3.31
CA LYS A 184 23.54 -12.03 3.68
C LYS A 184 23.05 -11.27 4.92
N ALA A 185 23.92 -11.14 5.92
CA ALA A 185 23.60 -10.45 7.17
C ALA A 185 23.17 -8.98 6.95
N LEU A 186 23.71 -8.28 5.97
CA LEU A 186 23.42 -6.86 5.74
C LEU A 186 21.95 -6.66 5.38
N TRP A 187 21.48 -7.32 4.33
CA TRP A 187 20.10 -7.15 3.89
C TRP A 187 19.09 -7.75 4.88
N VAL A 188 19.48 -8.73 5.71
CA VAL A 188 18.63 -9.22 6.82
C VAL A 188 18.45 -8.11 7.86
N VAL A 189 19.53 -7.46 8.30
CA VAL A 189 19.47 -6.38 9.28
C VAL A 189 18.73 -5.17 8.73
N PHE A 190 18.96 -4.81 7.46
CA PHE A 190 18.27 -3.68 6.83
C PHE A 190 16.77 -3.95 6.73
N GLN A 191 16.37 -5.18 6.39
CA GLN A 191 14.97 -5.61 6.42
C GLN A 191 14.35 -5.49 7.81
N ILE A 192 15.06 -5.88 8.87
CA ILE A 192 14.54 -5.77 10.24
C ILE A 192 14.31 -4.30 10.61
N PHE A 193 15.25 -3.40 10.30
CA PHE A 193 15.03 -1.96 10.52
C PHE A 193 13.86 -1.42 9.73
N GLY A 194 13.72 -1.80 8.45
CA GLY A 194 12.61 -1.36 7.62
C GLY A 194 11.28 -1.88 8.15
N ALA A 195 11.20 -3.17 8.47
CA ALA A 195 10.00 -3.83 8.96
C ALA A 195 9.52 -3.24 10.29
N LEU A 196 10.42 -3.07 11.27
CA LEU A 196 10.11 -2.40 12.54
C LEU A 196 9.75 -0.94 12.33
N GLY A 197 10.50 -0.24 11.47
CA GLY A 197 10.28 1.16 11.16
C GLY A 197 8.91 1.45 10.57
N ILE A 198 8.44 0.60 9.67
CA ILE A 198 7.12 0.72 9.04
C ILE A 198 6.03 0.29 10.01
N GLY A 199 6.25 -0.77 10.79
CA GLY A 199 5.28 -1.33 11.73
C GLY A 199 4.96 -0.41 12.91
N ILE A 200 5.98 0.19 13.54
CA ILE A 200 5.82 0.97 14.78
C ILE A 200 4.76 2.10 14.66
N PRO A 201 4.75 2.94 13.61
CA PRO A 201 3.76 4.02 13.48
C PRO A 201 2.32 3.54 13.26
N ILE A 202 2.08 2.34 12.71
CA ILE A 202 0.74 1.89 12.28
C ILE A 202 -0.26 1.91 13.42
N ALA A 203 0.16 1.46 14.62
CA ALA A 203 -0.71 1.42 15.79
C ALA A 203 -1.26 2.81 16.19
N SER A 204 -0.58 3.91 15.82
CA SER A 204 -1.08 5.28 16.10
C SER A 204 -2.41 5.56 15.40
N TYR A 205 -2.60 5.04 14.18
CA TYR A 205 -3.83 5.23 13.41
C TYR A 205 -5.01 4.45 14.02
N GLU A 206 -4.72 3.28 14.58
CA GLU A 206 -5.69 2.46 15.30
C GLU A 206 -6.13 3.14 16.61
N PHE A 207 -5.18 3.68 17.38
CA PHE A 207 -5.50 4.46 18.59
C PHE A 207 -6.32 5.71 18.28
N ALA A 208 -6.03 6.42 17.17
CA ALA A 208 -6.83 7.57 16.75
C ALA A 208 -8.29 7.17 16.46
N SER A 209 -8.48 6.05 15.77
CA SER A 209 -9.80 5.49 15.46
C SER A 209 -10.56 5.06 16.72
N ALA A 210 -9.86 4.41 17.67
CA ALA A 210 -10.42 4.02 18.95
C ALA A 210 -10.79 5.23 19.81
N ALA A 211 -9.93 6.25 19.87
CA ALA A 211 -10.18 7.48 20.61
C ALA A 211 -11.40 8.24 20.05
N PHE A 212 -11.53 8.32 18.73
CA PHE A 212 -12.72 8.88 18.08
C PHE A 212 -13.99 8.11 18.45
N SER A 213 -13.93 6.77 18.41
CA SER A 213 -15.06 5.91 18.76
C SER A 213 -15.52 6.05 20.22
N ASN A 214 -14.61 6.43 21.12
CA ASN A 214 -14.90 6.66 22.53
C ASN A 214 -15.54 8.02 22.84
N GLN A 215 -15.66 8.92 21.86
CA GLN A 215 -16.33 10.22 22.04
C GLN A 215 -17.87 10.10 21.98
N PHE A 216 -18.40 8.98 21.50
CA PHE A 216 -19.84 8.77 21.36
C PHE A 216 -20.49 8.24 22.65
N THR A 217 -21.75 8.60 22.87
CA THR A 217 -22.60 7.98 23.92
C THR A 217 -22.84 6.50 23.64
N SER A 218 -23.13 5.68 24.67
CA SER A 218 -23.30 4.22 24.53
C SER A 218 -24.29 3.84 23.42
N THR A 219 -25.46 4.48 23.37
CA THR A 219 -26.48 4.21 22.34
C THR A 219 -26.01 4.57 20.92
N THR A 220 -25.32 5.71 20.75
CA THR A 220 -24.79 6.12 19.44
C THR A 220 -23.65 5.21 19.01
N LYS A 221 -22.81 4.81 19.95
CA LYS A 221 -21.67 3.91 19.74
C LYS A 221 -22.13 2.54 19.26
N ASP A 222 -23.18 1.97 19.86
CA ASP A 222 -23.78 0.70 19.44
C ASP A 222 -24.35 0.77 18.01
N GLN A 223 -25.05 1.86 17.69
CA GLN A 223 -25.57 2.09 16.33
C GLN A 223 -24.44 2.20 15.30
N VAL A 224 -23.40 2.98 15.63
CA VAL A 224 -22.22 3.16 14.78
C VAL A 224 -21.51 1.83 14.56
N PHE A 225 -21.27 1.04 15.60
CA PHE A 225 -20.66 -0.28 15.47
C PHE A 225 -21.51 -1.27 14.69
N ALA A 226 -22.84 -1.26 14.87
CA ALA A 226 -23.73 -2.12 14.09
C ALA A 226 -23.63 -1.80 12.58
N VAL A 227 -23.59 -0.51 12.22
CA VAL A 227 -23.42 -0.07 10.83
C VAL A 227 -22.04 -0.45 10.30
N TYR A 228 -20.97 -0.20 11.05
CA TYR A 228 -19.61 -0.62 10.66
C TYR A 228 -19.50 -2.13 10.45
N THR A 229 -20.07 -2.91 11.37
CA THR A 229 -20.06 -4.38 11.31
C THR A 229 -20.82 -4.89 10.08
N ALA A 230 -22.01 -4.35 9.82
CA ALA A 230 -22.78 -4.71 8.62
C ALA A 230 -22.04 -4.33 7.33
N GLY A 231 -21.36 -3.18 7.30
CA GLY A 231 -20.53 -2.75 6.17
C GLY A 231 -19.33 -3.68 5.93
N LEU A 232 -18.61 -4.03 6.99
CA LEU A 232 -17.50 -4.98 6.94
C LEU A 232 -17.97 -6.36 6.46
N GLN A 233 -19.08 -6.86 6.98
CA GLN A 233 -19.63 -8.16 6.56
C GLN A 233 -19.95 -8.17 5.06
N ARG A 234 -20.56 -7.11 4.52
CA ARG A 234 -20.80 -6.99 3.07
C ARG A 234 -19.49 -6.95 2.27
N THR A 235 -18.48 -6.25 2.78
CA THR A 235 -17.15 -6.20 2.16
C THR A 235 -16.55 -7.59 2.05
N TRP A 236 -16.61 -8.39 3.11
CA TRP A 236 -16.14 -9.78 3.10
C TRP A 236 -16.95 -10.68 2.18
N GLN A 237 -18.28 -10.53 2.15
CA GLN A 237 -19.13 -11.28 1.23
C GLN A 237 -18.79 -11.00 -0.24
N ILE A 238 -18.55 -9.74 -0.59
CA ILE A 238 -18.09 -9.36 -1.94
C ILE A 238 -16.71 -9.97 -2.22
N ALA A 239 -15.78 -9.90 -1.27
CA ALA A 239 -14.45 -10.50 -1.41
C ALA A 239 -14.52 -12.02 -1.65
N VAL A 240 -15.45 -12.73 -1.02
CA VAL A 240 -15.68 -14.17 -1.28
C VAL A 240 -16.07 -14.42 -2.73
N VAL A 241 -16.90 -13.58 -3.33
CA VAL A 241 -17.28 -13.70 -4.75
C VAL A 241 -16.07 -13.47 -5.65
N PHE A 242 -15.28 -12.42 -5.39
CA PHE A 242 -14.07 -12.12 -6.16
C PHE A 242 -12.96 -13.15 -5.99
N ALA A 243 -12.93 -13.89 -4.88
CA ALA A 243 -12.01 -15.01 -4.70
C ALA A 243 -12.56 -16.32 -5.33
N GLY A 244 -13.87 -16.53 -5.24
CA GLY A 244 -14.53 -17.74 -5.74
C GLY A 244 -14.55 -17.84 -7.27
N VAL A 245 -14.74 -16.73 -7.99
CA VAL A 245 -14.75 -16.75 -9.46
C VAL A 245 -13.39 -17.17 -10.04
N PRO A 246 -12.25 -16.56 -9.67
CA PRO A 246 -10.93 -17.02 -10.11
C PRO A 246 -10.61 -18.43 -9.65
N LEU A 247 -11.04 -18.85 -8.46
CA LEU A 247 -10.86 -20.23 -7.98
C LEU A 247 -11.56 -21.25 -8.90
N LEU A 248 -12.75 -20.93 -9.41
CA LEU A 248 -13.45 -21.81 -10.36
C LEU A 248 -12.79 -21.75 -11.74
N LEU A 249 -12.37 -20.58 -12.19
CA LEU A 249 -11.72 -20.41 -13.49
C LEU A 249 -10.34 -21.09 -13.55
N SER A 250 -9.58 -21.10 -12.44
CA SER A 250 -8.26 -21.73 -12.40
C SER A 250 -8.31 -23.25 -12.58
N LEU A 251 -9.46 -23.89 -12.33
CA LEU A 251 -9.67 -25.32 -12.64
C LEU A 251 -9.63 -25.62 -14.14
N PHE A 252 -9.80 -24.60 -14.99
CA PHE A 252 -9.76 -24.71 -16.45
C PHE A 252 -8.48 -24.12 -17.06
N GLU A 253 -7.56 -23.61 -16.24
CA GLU A 253 -6.29 -23.05 -16.69
C GLU A 253 -5.34 -24.16 -17.14
N LYS A 254 -4.70 -24.00 -18.30
CA LYS A 254 -3.69 -24.94 -18.79
C LYS A 254 -2.39 -24.72 -18.04
N GLU A 255 -1.81 -25.78 -17.50
CA GLU A 255 -0.48 -25.73 -16.89
C GLU A 255 0.58 -25.46 -17.96
N ILE A 256 1.34 -24.36 -17.80
CA ILE A 256 2.48 -24.03 -18.64
C ILE A 256 3.74 -24.35 -17.81
N PRO A 257 4.67 -25.18 -18.32
CA PRO A 257 5.91 -25.47 -17.59
C PRO A 257 6.71 -24.19 -17.39
N LEU A 258 6.98 -23.86 -16.12
CA LEU A 258 7.74 -22.68 -15.73
C LEU A 258 9.24 -22.92 -16.00
N ARG A 259 9.90 -21.96 -16.69
CA ARG A 259 11.35 -22.00 -16.89
C ARG A 259 12.06 -21.96 -15.53
N GLN A 260 13.01 -22.86 -15.32
CA GLN A 260 13.73 -22.98 -14.04
C GLN A 260 15.09 -22.26 -14.03
N GLU A 261 15.60 -21.85 -15.19
CA GLU A 261 16.88 -21.17 -15.33
C GLU A 261 16.67 -19.75 -15.87
N LEU A 262 17.38 -18.78 -15.28
CA LEU A 262 17.44 -17.41 -15.77
C LEU A 262 18.50 -17.34 -16.88
N GLU A 263 18.10 -17.12 -18.13
CA GLU A 263 19.04 -16.71 -19.18
C GLU A 263 19.44 -15.25 -18.96
N THR A 264 20.73 -15.01 -18.74
CA THR A 264 21.32 -13.68 -18.51
C THR A 264 21.56 -12.89 -19.81
N ASP A 265 21.16 -13.40 -20.98
CA ASP A 265 21.48 -12.83 -22.28
C ASP A 265 20.83 -11.47 -22.59
N PHE A 266 19.95 -10.96 -21.72
CA PHE A 266 19.37 -9.62 -21.83
C PHE A 266 20.09 -8.53 -21.00
N GLY A 267 21.30 -8.79 -20.50
CA GLY A 267 22.09 -7.80 -19.76
C GLY A 267 23.60 -7.90 -20.04
N MET A 268 24.10 -7.00 -20.91
CA MET A 268 25.52 -6.75 -21.22
C MET A 268 26.42 -7.99 -21.37
N GLU A 269 26.71 -8.36 -22.62
CA GLU A 269 27.82 -9.27 -22.94
C GLU A 269 29.08 -8.86 -22.16
N ASP A 270 29.61 -9.76 -21.34
CA ASP A 270 30.91 -9.59 -20.70
C ASP A 270 31.96 -9.30 -21.77
N LYS A 271 32.47 -8.06 -21.79
CA LYS A 271 33.55 -7.65 -22.71
C LYS A 271 34.77 -8.57 -22.64
N ASN A 272 34.97 -9.27 -21.52
CA ASN A 272 36.07 -10.23 -21.34
C ASN A 272 35.92 -11.48 -22.23
N LYS A 273 34.70 -11.89 -22.62
CA LYS A 273 34.52 -13.02 -23.56
C LYS A 273 34.92 -12.65 -24.99
N LYS A 274 34.67 -11.39 -25.40
CA LYS A 274 35.10 -10.89 -26.72
C LYS A 274 36.62 -10.80 -26.85
N GLU A 275 37.35 -10.46 -25.78
CA GLU A 275 38.82 -10.45 -25.82
C GLU A 275 39.44 -11.85 -25.91
N ASP A 276 38.84 -12.85 -25.27
CA ASP A 276 39.33 -14.24 -25.32
C ASP A 276 39.04 -14.91 -26.67
N ASP A 277 37.84 -14.69 -27.24
CA ASP A 277 37.50 -15.21 -28.57
C ASP A 277 38.31 -14.53 -29.68
N THR A 278 38.63 -13.23 -29.52
CA THR A 278 39.50 -12.51 -30.48
C THR A 278 40.95 -12.99 -30.39
N ASN A 279 41.47 -13.23 -29.18
CA ASN A 279 42.83 -13.77 -29.00
C ASN A 279 43.00 -15.23 -29.43
N GLN A 280 41.92 -16.03 -29.42
CA GLN A 280 41.94 -17.39 -29.95
C GLN A 280 41.82 -17.42 -31.47
N ALA A 281 41.06 -16.51 -32.08
CA ALA A 281 40.97 -16.37 -33.53
C ALA A 281 42.26 -15.83 -34.18
N GLU A 282 43.05 -15.02 -33.48
CA GLU A 282 44.36 -14.53 -33.95
C GLU A 282 45.50 -15.57 -33.83
N LYS A 283 45.26 -16.71 -33.17
CA LYS A 283 46.24 -17.80 -32.97
C LYS A 283 45.96 -19.08 -33.77
N ALA A 284 44.94 -19.08 -34.64
CA ALA A 284 44.61 -20.16 -35.56
C ALA A 284 44.91 -19.74 -37.01
#